data_AF-A0A7K5FPY2-F1
#
_entry.id   AF-A0A7K5FPY2-F1
#
_cell.length_a   1.000
_cell.length_b   1.000
_cell.length_c   1.000
_cell.angle_alpha   90.00
_cell.angle_beta   90.00
_cell.angle_gamma   90.00
#
_symmetry.space_group_name_H-M   'P 1'
#
loop_
_entity.id
_entity.type
_entity.pdbx_description
1 polymer ?
#
loop_
_entity_poly.entity_id
_entity_poly.type
_entity_poly.pdbx_seq_one_letter_code
_entity_poly.pdbx_strand_id
1 'polypeptide(L)'
;AMTTICDLPEDVLVELLSLLPARDLVRTCRVVCTQWRYVVDLTTLWKRKCQREGFYLPNLDRSVSDWKVFYMLCHLKRNLIKNPCAEETFQHWKLDNNEGDKWKIENMPGPHGREIPDPKVQKYFVTSYGPCFKSQLITLQKEGYWNQLMDEKRPEIVVKDWYAARFDCGCRYELIVRLLSEDYIVLAEFRPEPVVIEQWNDAAWREISHTFQNYPPGVRYIWFQHGGQDTQFWAGWYGIRVTNSSITIGPLTM
;
A
#
# COMPACT_ATOMS: atom_id res chain seq x y z
N ALA A 1 22.68 46.67 15.89
CA ALA A 1 23.18 45.29 16.04
C ALA A 1 22.82 44.53 14.77
N MET A 2 23.73 43.76 14.18
CA MET A 2 23.34 42.83 13.11
C MET A 2 22.57 41.68 13.76
N THR A 3 21.24 41.74 13.71
CA THR A 3 20.38 40.61 14.06
C THR A 3 20.60 39.51 13.03
N THR A 4 21.15 38.39 13.48
CA THR A 4 21.30 37.19 12.69
C THR A 4 20.03 36.35 12.78
N ILE A 5 19.83 35.40 11.85
CA ILE A 5 18.68 34.49 11.90
C ILE A 5 18.65 33.65 13.20
N CYS A 6 19.80 33.47 13.85
CA CYS A 6 19.92 32.74 15.11
C CYS A 6 19.37 33.54 16.31
N ASP A 7 19.22 34.86 16.17
CA ASP A 7 18.65 35.73 17.22
C ASP A 7 17.12 35.74 17.20
N LEU A 8 16.49 35.05 16.24
CA LEU A 8 15.04 34.94 16.16
C LEU A 8 14.47 34.04 17.28
N PRO A 9 13.27 34.37 17.78
CA PRO A 9 12.52 33.48 18.67
C PRO A 9 12.31 32.07 18.10
N GLU A 10 12.22 31.07 19.00
CA GLU A 10 12.07 29.65 18.62
C GLU A 10 10.83 29.41 17.74
N ASP A 11 9.70 30.01 18.10
CA ASP A 11 8.43 29.91 17.37
C ASP A 11 8.56 30.47 15.95
N VAL A 12 9.28 31.58 15.76
CA VAL A 12 9.57 32.14 14.43
C VAL A 12 10.47 31.19 13.63
N LEU A 13 11.50 30.61 14.26
CA LEU A 13 12.35 29.61 13.60
C LEU A 13 11.57 28.35 13.21
N VAL A 14 10.65 27.88 14.05
CA VAL A 14 9.74 26.77 13.72
C VAL A 14 8.91 27.11 12.50
N GLU A 15 8.31 28.31 12.44
CA GLU A 15 7.53 28.73 11.28
C GLU A 15 8.37 28.77 10.00
N LEU A 16 9.56 29.39 10.05
CA LEU A 16 10.46 29.48 8.88
C LEU A 16 10.94 28.11 8.41
N LEU A 17 11.43 27.27 9.32
CA LEU A 17 11.90 25.93 8.98
C LEU A 17 10.76 25.02 8.52
N SER A 18 9.52 25.21 9.00
CA SER A 18 8.38 24.41 8.56
C SER A 18 8.07 24.56 7.06
N LEU A 19 8.50 25.68 6.45
CA LEU A 19 8.36 25.96 5.01
C LEU A 19 9.34 25.16 4.13
N LEU A 20 10.41 24.61 4.73
CA LEU A 20 11.44 23.89 3.98
C LEU A 20 11.05 22.41 3.74
N PRO A 21 11.54 21.79 2.65
CA PRO A 21 11.37 20.36 2.42
C PRO A 21 11.93 19.53 3.58
N ALA A 22 11.23 18.46 3.97
CA ALA A 22 11.64 17.60 5.07
C ALA A 22 13.04 16.99 4.90
N ARG A 23 13.41 16.69 3.65
CA ARG A 23 14.75 16.20 3.31
C ARG A 23 15.83 17.22 3.68
N ASP A 24 15.61 18.49 3.36
CA ASP A 24 16.56 19.57 3.62
C ASP A 24 16.66 19.85 5.11
N LEU A 25 15.54 19.78 5.83
CA LEU A 25 15.53 19.89 7.29
C LEU A 25 16.45 18.87 7.93
N VAL A 26 16.33 17.59 7.55
CA VAL A 26 17.08 16.49 8.16
C VAL A 26 18.55 16.48 7.72
N ARG A 27 18.85 16.76 6.44
CA ARG A 27 20.20 16.61 5.88
C ARG A 27 21.05 17.87 5.92
N THR A 28 20.42 19.04 5.81
CA THR A 28 21.11 20.31 5.63
C THR A 28 20.89 21.22 6.85
N CYS A 29 19.64 21.54 7.20
CA CYS A 29 19.33 22.47 8.28
C CYS A 29 19.83 21.95 9.65
N ARG A 30 19.66 20.65 9.92
CA ARG A 30 20.08 20.01 11.18
C ARG A 30 21.59 20.10 11.47
N VAL A 31 22.42 20.32 10.45
CA VAL A 31 23.88 20.40 10.60
C VAL A 31 24.42 21.84 10.56
N VAL A 32 23.57 22.85 10.33
CA VAL A 32 23.96 24.27 10.28
C VAL A 32 24.55 24.74 11.61
N CYS A 33 23.80 24.59 12.70
CA CYS A 33 24.23 24.96 14.05
C CYS A 33 23.44 24.19 15.11
N THR A 34 23.82 24.34 16.39
CA THR A 34 23.16 23.67 17.52
C THR A 34 21.70 24.07 17.69
N GLN A 35 21.37 25.35 17.49
CA GLN A 35 19.99 25.85 17.58
C GLN A 35 19.09 25.26 16.49
N TRP A 36 19.56 25.24 15.24
CA TRP A 36 18.79 24.65 14.13
C TRP A 36 18.63 23.14 14.30
N ARG A 37 19.65 22.45 14.80
CA ARG A 37 19.54 21.02 15.16
C ARG A 37 18.42 20.79 16.18
N TYR A 38 18.42 21.59 17.25
CA TYR A 38 17.41 21.51 18.29
C TYR A 38 16.01 21.75 17.71
N VAL A 39 15.79 22.82 16.93
CA VAL A 39 14.48 23.10 16.32
C VAL A 39 14.06 22.02 15.33
N VAL A 40 14.98 21.46 14.53
CA VAL A 40 14.68 20.34 13.61
C VAL A 40 14.26 19.08 14.34
N ASP A 41 14.79 18.84 15.54
CA ASP A 41 14.45 17.68 16.35
C ASP A 41 13.20 17.92 17.24
N LEU A 42 12.68 19.15 17.32
CA LEU A 42 11.44 19.45 18.04
C LEU A 42 10.21 18.83 17.37
N THR A 43 9.37 18.22 18.21
CA THR A 43 8.06 17.69 17.81
C THR A 43 7.15 18.76 17.21
N THR A 44 7.21 19.99 17.75
CA THR A 44 6.38 21.13 17.31
C THR A 44 6.61 21.50 15.85
N LEU A 45 7.85 21.40 15.35
CA LEU A 45 8.17 21.64 13.94
C LEU A 45 7.44 20.68 13.02
N TRP A 46 7.51 19.38 13.29
CA TRP A 46 6.91 18.35 12.44
C TRP A 46 5.39 18.38 12.53
N LYS A 47 4.82 18.64 13.72
CA LYS A 47 3.40 18.91 13.89
C LYS A 47 2.95 20.12 13.04
N ARG A 48 3.73 21.20 13.04
CA ARG A 48 3.45 22.39 12.23
C ARG A 48 3.49 22.09 10.72
N LYS A 49 4.43 21.25 10.27
CA LYS A 49 4.45 20.76 8.89
C LYS A 49 3.21 19.94 8.54
N CYS A 50 2.80 19.00 9.40
CA CYS A 50 1.56 18.25 9.22
C CYS A 50 0.34 19.17 9.11
N GLN A 51 0.27 20.24 9.91
CA GLN A 51 -0.82 21.23 9.81
C GLN A 51 -0.83 21.96 8.47
N ARG A 52 0.33 22.38 7.97
CA ARG A 52 0.45 23.10 6.69
C ARG A 52 0.11 22.23 5.49
N GLU A 53 0.45 20.93 5.56
CA GLU A 53 0.29 19.99 4.46
C GLU A 53 -1.03 19.19 4.54
N GLY A 54 -1.89 19.48 5.52
CA GLY A 54 -3.21 18.86 5.65
C GLY A 54 -3.23 17.46 6.27
N PHE A 55 -2.13 17.02 6.89
CA PHE A 55 -2.03 15.72 7.58
C PHE A 55 -2.48 15.77 9.05
N TYR A 56 -2.75 16.96 9.59
CA TYR A 56 -3.10 17.15 11.00
C TYR A 56 -4.61 17.11 11.24
N LEU A 57 -5.01 16.40 12.29
CA LEU A 57 -6.35 16.45 12.89
C LEU A 57 -6.23 16.60 14.41
N PRO A 58 -7.14 17.33 15.09
CA PRO A 58 -7.04 17.58 16.53
C PRO A 58 -7.00 16.32 17.42
N ASN A 59 -7.62 15.21 16.98
CA ASN A 59 -7.62 13.95 17.72
C ASN A 59 -6.26 13.24 17.71
N LEU A 60 -5.37 13.56 16.78
CA LEU A 60 -4.04 12.93 16.64
C LEU A 60 -3.08 13.32 17.77
N ASP A 61 -3.32 14.43 18.47
CA ASP A 61 -2.48 14.86 19.59
C ASP A 61 -2.40 13.83 20.73
N ARG A 62 -3.38 12.92 20.82
CA ARG A 62 -3.41 11.85 21.82
C ARG A 62 -2.80 10.55 21.32
N SER A 63 -2.70 10.34 20.00
CA SER A 63 -2.26 9.07 19.39
C SER A 63 -0.85 9.15 18.80
N VAL A 64 -0.41 10.33 18.34
CA VAL A 64 0.89 10.52 17.70
C VAL A 64 1.95 10.90 18.73
N SER A 65 2.82 9.96 19.07
CA SER A 65 3.95 10.19 19.97
C SER A 65 5.16 10.81 19.27
N ASP A 66 5.32 10.59 17.96
CA ASP A 66 6.47 11.01 17.16
C ASP A 66 6.00 11.64 15.85
N TRP A 67 5.83 12.97 15.87
CA TRP A 67 5.31 13.74 14.73
C TRP A 67 6.24 13.73 13.52
N LYS A 68 7.56 13.53 13.73
CA LYS A 68 8.51 13.42 12.62
C LYS A 68 8.28 12.13 11.86
N VAL A 69 8.19 11.00 12.57
CA VAL A 69 7.89 9.70 11.95
C VAL A 69 6.51 9.71 11.31
N PHE A 70 5.50 10.26 12.00
CA PHE A 70 4.16 10.41 11.44
C PHE A 70 4.18 11.18 10.13
N TYR A 71 4.80 12.37 10.10
CA TYR A 71 4.97 13.17 8.88
C TYR A 71 5.62 12.36 7.74
N MET A 72 6.72 11.66 8.03
CA MET A 72 7.42 10.85 7.02
C MET A 72 6.52 9.74 6.47
N LEU A 73 5.77 9.05 7.34
CA LEU A 73 4.84 8.00 6.92
C LEU A 73 3.69 8.57 6.08
N CYS A 74 3.13 9.72 6.46
CA CYS A 74 2.11 10.40 5.66
C CYS A 74 2.61 10.71 4.25
N HIS A 75 3.84 11.23 4.13
CA HIS A 75 4.45 11.57 2.85
C HIS A 75 4.84 10.34 2.02
N LEU A 76 5.19 9.22 2.67
CA LEU A 76 5.53 7.96 1.98
C LEU A 76 4.29 7.16 1.57
N LYS A 77 3.15 7.36 2.23
CA LYS A 77 1.93 6.56 2.03
C LYS A 77 1.42 6.70 0.60
N ARG A 78 1.52 5.60 -0.15
CA ARG A 78 1.04 5.42 -1.52
C ARG A 78 0.85 3.93 -1.79
N ASN A 79 0.18 3.57 -2.88
CA ASN A 79 0.11 2.18 -3.29
C ASN A 79 1.50 1.67 -3.73
N LEU A 80 1.97 0.59 -3.11
CA LEU A 80 3.25 -0.05 -3.40
C LEU A 80 3.12 -1.18 -4.44
N ILE A 81 1.90 -1.61 -4.76
CA ILE A 81 1.65 -2.52 -5.88
C ILE A 81 1.76 -1.73 -7.18
N LYS A 82 2.60 -2.21 -8.10
CA LYS A 82 2.73 -1.63 -9.44
C LYS A 82 1.72 -2.23 -10.39
N ASN A 83 1.24 -1.45 -11.36
CA ASN A 83 0.24 -1.87 -12.33
C ASN A 83 -0.96 -2.63 -11.70
N PRO A 84 -1.63 -2.04 -10.68
CA PRO A 84 -2.71 -2.71 -9.95
C PRO A 84 -3.98 -2.94 -10.78
N CYS A 85 -4.18 -2.13 -11.82
CA CYS A 85 -5.39 -2.11 -12.65
C CYS A 85 -5.15 -2.54 -14.10
N ALA A 86 -4.07 -3.27 -14.40
CA ALA A 86 -3.78 -3.83 -15.73
C ALA A 86 -3.59 -2.80 -16.87
N GLU A 87 -3.21 -1.57 -16.55
CA GLU A 87 -2.95 -0.54 -17.57
C GLU A 87 -1.67 -0.80 -18.36
N GLU A 88 -0.68 -1.43 -17.73
CA GLU A 88 0.63 -1.72 -18.32
C GLU A 88 0.76 -3.21 -18.67
N THR A 89 -0.33 -3.81 -19.16
CA THR A 89 -0.41 -5.25 -19.44
C THR A 89 -0.06 -6.10 -18.19
N PHE A 90 0.88 -7.04 -18.27
CA PHE A 90 1.40 -7.82 -17.14
C PHE A 90 2.72 -7.27 -16.59
N GLN A 91 3.13 -6.04 -16.95
CA GLN A 91 4.35 -5.47 -16.40
C GLN A 91 4.28 -5.43 -14.86
N HIS A 92 5.44 -5.68 -14.25
CA HIS A 92 5.66 -5.80 -12.80
C HIS A 92 5.07 -7.05 -12.12
N TRP A 93 4.18 -7.78 -12.78
CA TRP A 93 3.63 -9.02 -12.24
C TRP A 93 4.46 -10.23 -12.69
N LYS A 94 4.87 -11.07 -11.74
CA LYS A 94 5.36 -12.41 -12.04
C LYS A 94 4.16 -13.34 -12.17
N LEU A 95 4.02 -14.03 -13.30
CA LEU A 95 3.01 -15.07 -13.46
C LEU A 95 3.56 -16.37 -12.86
N ASP A 96 3.01 -16.79 -11.72
CA ASP A 96 3.45 -18.00 -11.01
C ASP A 96 2.81 -19.26 -11.63
N ASN A 97 1.51 -19.18 -11.94
CA ASN A 97 0.77 -20.17 -12.70
C ASN A 97 -0.06 -19.47 -13.79
N ASN A 98 -0.20 -20.12 -14.94
CA ASN A 98 -0.85 -19.53 -16.10
C ASN A 98 -1.49 -20.63 -16.96
N GLU A 99 -2.31 -21.47 -16.34
CA GLU A 99 -2.91 -22.63 -16.98
C GLU A 99 -4.17 -22.29 -17.80
N GLY A 100 -4.78 -23.30 -18.42
CA GLY A 100 -5.90 -23.13 -19.35
C GLY A 100 -5.56 -22.18 -20.50
N ASP A 101 -6.48 -21.26 -20.80
CA ASP A 101 -6.28 -20.21 -21.81
C ASP A 101 -5.53 -18.98 -21.25
N LYS A 102 -4.83 -19.16 -20.12
CA LYS A 102 -3.95 -18.18 -19.47
C LYS A 102 -4.70 -16.99 -18.88
N TRP A 103 -3.97 -16.14 -18.17
CA TRP A 103 -4.44 -14.82 -17.79
C TRP A 103 -4.74 -13.96 -19.02
N LYS A 104 -5.83 -13.21 -18.94
CA LYS A 104 -6.17 -12.16 -19.91
C LYS A 104 -6.48 -10.85 -19.20
N ILE A 105 -6.39 -9.76 -19.95
CA ILE A 105 -6.78 -8.43 -19.52
C ILE A 105 -7.99 -8.02 -20.34
N GLU A 106 -9.01 -7.50 -19.67
CA GLU A 106 -10.25 -7.05 -20.27
C GLU A 106 -10.63 -5.67 -19.72
N ASN A 107 -11.45 -4.93 -20.49
CA ASN A 107 -11.98 -3.64 -20.07
C ASN A 107 -13.24 -3.83 -19.20
N MET A 108 -13.50 -2.86 -18.33
CA MET A 108 -14.73 -2.74 -17.56
C MET A 108 -15.88 -2.15 -18.41
N PRO A 109 -17.13 -2.58 -18.22
CA PRO A 109 -17.53 -3.80 -17.53
C PRO A 109 -17.22 -5.04 -18.38
N GLY A 110 -16.84 -6.12 -17.70
CA GLY A 110 -16.62 -7.42 -18.34
C GLY A 110 -17.90 -8.09 -18.83
N PRO A 111 -17.82 -9.07 -19.75
CA PRO A 111 -18.97 -9.88 -20.15
C PRO A 111 -19.66 -10.52 -18.94
N HIS A 112 -20.99 -10.39 -18.80
CA HIS A 112 -21.71 -10.91 -17.63
C HIS A 112 -21.16 -10.42 -16.27
N GLY A 113 -20.52 -9.26 -16.24
CA GLY A 113 -20.00 -8.62 -15.03
C GLY A 113 -20.77 -7.35 -14.68
N ARG A 114 -20.41 -6.75 -13.54
CA ARG A 114 -20.81 -5.40 -13.15
C ARG A 114 -19.61 -4.45 -13.16
N GLU A 115 -19.89 -3.17 -13.14
CA GLU A 115 -18.87 -2.15 -12.88
C GLU A 115 -18.42 -2.20 -11.42
N ILE A 116 -17.14 -1.92 -11.19
CA ILE A 116 -16.58 -1.69 -9.85
C ILE A 116 -17.01 -0.31 -9.37
N PRO A 117 -17.25 -0.09 -8.06
CA PRO A 117 -17.61 1.23 -7.53
C PRO A 117 -16.41 2.21 -7.47
N ASP A 118 -15.59 2.26 -8.52
CA ASP A 118 -14.54 3.25 -8.74
C ASP A 118 -14.40 3.55 -10.25
N PRO A 119 -14.84 4.73 -10.73
CA PRO A 119 -14.81 5.06 -12.15
C PRO A 119 -13.40 5.24 -12.72
N LYS A 120 -12.35 5.28 -11.89
CA LYS A 120 -10.96 5.36 -12.36
C LYS A 120 -10.41 4.01 -12.80
N VAL A 121 -11.06 2.91 -12.40
CA VAL A 121 -10.62 1.54 -12.71
C VAL A 121 -11.29 1.08 -14.01
N GLN A 122 -10.50 1.02 -15.09
CA GLN A 122 -11.02 0.77 -16.44
C GLN A 122 -10.73 -0.66 -16.94
N LYS A 123 -9.83 -1.40 -16.29
CA LYS A 123 -9.41 -2.76 -16.67
C LYS A 123 -9.29 -3.68 -15.47
N TYR A 124 -9.29 -4.97 -15.76
CA TYR A 124 -9.03 -6.02 -14.79
C TYR A 124 -8.26 -7.19 -15.41
N PHE A 125 -7.65 -8.00 -14.54
CA PHE A 125 -7.08 -9.29 -14.91
C PHE A 125 -8.13 -10.38 -14.72
N VAL A 126 -8.19 -11.38 -15.60
CA VAL A 126 -9.11 -12.52 -15.50
C VAL A 126 -8.39 -13.84 -15.72
N THR A 127 -8.72 -14.81 -14.88
CA THR A 127 -8.18 -16.17 -14.92
C THR A 127 -8.98 -17.06 -15.86
N SER A 128 -8.42 -18.22 -16.20
CA SER A 128 -9.04 -19.22 -17.06
C SER A 128 -9.65 -20.35 -16.21
N TYR A 129 -9.87 -21.52 -16.83
CA TYR A 129 -10.39 -22.73 -16.19
C TYR A 129 -9.32 -23.52 -15.41
N GLY A 130 -8.04 -23.29 -15.72
CA GLY A 130 -6.92 -23.81 -14.95
C GLY A 130 -6.40 -22.80 -13.91
N PRO A 131 -5.66 -23.26 -12.89
CA PRO A 131 -5.00 -22.40 -11.91
C PRO A 131 -4.17 -21.28 -12.56
N CYS A 132 -4.51 -20.05 -12.24
CA CYS A 132 -3.80 -18.86 -12.69
C CYS A 132 -3.47 -17.99 -11.47
N PHE A 133 -2.18 -17.77 -11.21
CA PHE A 133 -1.68 -16.99 -10.08
C PHE A 133 -0.61 -16.01 -10.54
N LYS A 134 -0.62 -14.81 -9.94
CA LYS A 134 0.42 -13.81 -10.17
C LYS A 134 0.85 -13.16 -8.87
N SER A 135 2.12 -12.77 -8.78
CA SER A 135 2.70 -12.17 -7.58
C SER A 135 3.55 -10.93 -7.84
N GLN A 136 3.71 -10.14 -6.79
CA GLN A 136 4.68 -9.06 -6.67
C GLN A 136 5.44 -9.16 -5.36
N LEU A 137 6.77 -8.98 -5.44
CA LEU A 137 7.64 -8.87 -4.29
C LEU A 137 8.08 -7.40 -4.13
N ILE A 138 7.64 -6.76 -3.06
CA ILE A 138 7.94 -5.36 -2.75
C ILE A 138 9.15 -5.32 -1.84
N THR A 139 10.18 -4.56 -2.21
CA THR A 139 11.36 -4.30 -1.36
C THR A 139 11.17 -2.97 -0.62
N LEU A 140 10.92 -3.03 0.69
CA LEU A 140 10.51 -1.86 1.49
C LEU A 140 11.53 -0.72 1.46
N GLN A 141 12.82 -1.05 1.56
CA GLN A 141 13.89 -0.05 1.52
C GLN A 141 13.93 0.73 0.20
N LYS A 142 13.66 0.06 -0.93
CA LYS A 142 13.59 0.71 -2.25
C LYS A 142 12.39 1.65 -2.36
N GLU A 143 11.34 1.38 -1.60
CA GLU A 143 10.13 2.20 -1.53
C GLU A 143 10.22 3.32 -0.47
N GLY A 144 11.37 3.49 0.18
CA GLY A 144 11.64 4.57 1.14
C GLY A 144 11.43 4.22 2.61
N TYR A 145 11.01 2.98 2.92
CA TYR A 145 10.82 2.50 4.29
C TYR A 145 12.11 1.83 4.79
N TRP A 146 12.90 2.58 5.56
CA TRP A 146 14.19 2.10 6.06
C TRP A 146 14.03 1.09 7.21
N ASN A 147 15.03 0.23 7.40
CA ASN A 147 14.97 -0.91 8.33
C ASN A 147 14.61 -0.49 9.76
N GLN A 148 15.25 0.56 10.29
CA GLN A 148 14.97 1.04 11.65
C GLN A 148 13.50 1.47 11.84
N LEU A 149 12.88 2.11 10.83
CA LEU A 149 11.45 2.45 10.88
C LEU A 149 10.59 1.19 10.96
N MET A 150 10.88 0.20 10.13
CA MET A 150 10.12 -1.05 10.10
C MET A 150 10.32 -1.90 11.36
N ASP A 151 11.49 -1.82 11.99
CA ASP A 151 11.82 -2.60 13.20
C ASP A 151 11.28 -1.96 14.48
N GLU A 152 11.46 -0.65 14.64
CA GLU A 152 11.09 0.06 15.87
C GLU A 152 9.64 0.52 15.85
N LYS A 153 9.22 1.17 14.75
CA LYS A 153 7.92 1.85 14.66
C LYS A 153 6.83 0.93 14.14
N ARG A 154 7.19 -0.08 13.33
CA ARG A 154 6.28 -1.12 12.79
C ARG A 154 4.95 -0.51 12.31
N PRO A 155 5.01 0.45 11.36
CA PRO A 155 3.81 1.13 10.86
C PRO A 155 2.82 0.13 10.27
N GLU A 156 1.54 0.45 10.35
CA GLU A 156 0.49 -0.42 9.83
C GLU A 156 0.67 -0.66 8.34
N ILE A 157 0.51 -1.91 7.92
CA ILE A 157 0.57 -2.32 6.51
C ILE A 157 -0.83 -2.75 6.10
N VAL A 158 -1.48 -1.95 5.28
CA VAL A 158 -2.85 -2.20 4.80
C VAL A 158 -2.79 -2.82 3.42
N VAL A 159 -3.39 -3.98 3.29
CA VAL A 159 -3.55 -4.73 2.05
C VAL A 159 -5.01 -4.64 1.63
N LYS A 160 -5.27 -4.36 0.35
CA LYS A 160 -6.58 -4.49 -0.26
C LYS A 160 -6.49 -5.18 -1.61
N ASP A 161 -7.54 -5.90 -1.98
CA ASP A 161 -7.70 -6.44 -3.33
C ASP A 161 -9.19 -6.48 -3.69
N TRP A 162 -9.48 -6.34 -4.98
CA TRP A 162 -10.86 -6.40 -5.48
C TRP A 162 -11.02 -7.61 -6.39
N TYR A 163 -12.07 -8.39 -6.16
CA TYR A 163 -12.37 -9.56 -6.95
C TYR A 163 -13.85 -9.65 -7.35
N ALA A 164 -14.13 -10.28 -8.48
CA ALA A 164 -15.48 -10.54 -8.96
C ALA A 164 -15.54 -11.80 -9.83
N ALA A 165 -16.71 -12.44 -9.87
CA ALA A 165 -17.03 -13.50 -10.81
C ALA A 165 -17.80 -12.96 -12.02
N ARG A 166 -18.06 -13.83 -12.98
CA ARG A 166 -19.16 -13.65 -13.94
C ARG A 166 -20.46 -14.09 -13.29
N PHE A 167 -21.58 -13.49 -13.70
CA PHE A 167 -22.92 -13.92 -13.30
C PHE A 167 -23.17 -15.40 -13.66
N ASP A 168 -22.73 -15.82 -14.85
CA ASP A 168 -23.04 -17.10 -15.47
C ASP A 168 -21.99 -18.20 -15.23
N CYS A 169 -21.00 -17.98 -14.36
CA CYS A 169 -20.00 -19.02 -14.03
C CYS A 169 -19.54 -18.92 -12.58
N GLY A 170 -19.33 -20.08 -11.96
CA GLY A 170 -18.68 -20.18 -10.66
C GLY A 170 -17.16 -20.15 -10.78
N CYS A 171 -16.49 -19.63 -9.75
CA CYS A 171 -15.04 -19.54 -9.70
C CYS A 171 -14.50 -19.58 -8.27
N ARG A 172 -13.19 -19.80 -8.15
CA ARG A 172 -12.45 -19.78 -6.88
C ARG A 172 -11.45 -18.64 -6.90
N TYR A 173 -11.37 -17.89 -5.81
CA TYR A 173 -10.40 -16.82 -5.56
C TYR A 173 -9.51 -17.17 -4.37
N GLU A 174 -8.22 -16.89 -4.50
CA GLU A 174 -7.24 -17.01 -3.42
C GLU A 174 -6.35 -15.76 -3.35
N LEU A 175 -6.00 -15.38 -2.11
CA LEU A 175 -5.07 -14.30 -1.79
C LEU A 175 -4.09 -14.80 -0.73
N ILE A 176 -2.81 -14.51 -0.91
CA ILE A 176 -1.77 -14.75 0.08
C ILE A 176 -0.88 -13.51 0.15
N VAL A 177 -0.71 -12.95 1.34
CA VAL A 177 0.24 -11.88 1.60
C VAL A 177 1.17 -12.25 2.74
N ARG A 178 2.47 -12.12 2.52
CA ARG A 178 3.52 -12.47 3.49
C ARG A 178 4.41 -11.27 3.77
N LEU A 179 4.67 -11.03 5.05
CA LEU A 179 5.75 -10.16 5.50
C LEU A 179 7.02 -11.01 5.66
N LEU A 180 8.09 -10.64 4.99
CA LEU A 180 9.31 -11.45 4.91
C LEU A 180 10.51 -10.73 5.53
N SER A 181 11.40 -11.50 6.16
CA SER A 181 12.70 -11.03 6.64
C SER A 181 13.69 -10.78 5.49
N GLU A 182 14.90 -10.29 5.81
CA GLU A 182 16.02 -10.16 4.86
C GLU A 182 16.37 -11.49 4.17
N ASP A 183 16.31 -12.60 4.93
CA ASP A 183 16.56 -13.97 4.43
C ASP A 183 15.31 -14.63 3.81
N TYR A 184 14.27 -13.84 3.49
CA TYR A 184 12.99 -14.33 2.95
C TYR A 184 12.21 -15.28 3.86
N ILE A 185 12.46 -15.26 5.17
CA ILE A 185 11.69 -16.04 6.16
C ILE A 185 10.35 -15.35 6.38
N VAL A 186 9.26 -16.12 6.44
CA VAL A 186 7.92 -15.60 6.71
C VAL A 186 7.81 -15.18 8.17
N LEU A 187 7.62 -13.88 8.42
CA LEU A 187 7.44 -13.29 9.75
C LEU A 187 5.97 -13.14 10.11
N ALA A 188 5.11 -12.90 9.12
CA ALA A 188 3.67 -12.89 9.26
C ALA A 188 3.02 -13.27 7.91
N GLU A 189 1.85 -13.89 7.97
CA GLU A 189 1.09 -14.30 6.78
C GLU A 189 -0.39 -13.94 6.97
N PHE A 190 -0.98 -13.41 5.91
CA PHE A 190 -2.42 -13.32 5.73
C PHE A 190 -2.81 -14.23 4.57
N ARG A 191 -3.53 -15.30 4.90
CA ARG A 191 -4.06 -16.28 3.95
C ARG A 191 -5.50 -16.62 4.37
N PRO A 192 -6.50 -15.87 3.90
CA PRO A 192 -7.89 -16.22 4.12
C PRO A 192 -8.23 -17.56 3.46
N GLU A 193 -9.30 -18.19 3.93
CA GLU A 193 -9.87 -19.35 3.23
C GLU A 193 -10.24 -18.97 1.78
N PRO A 194 -9.98 -19.86 0.81
CA PRO A 194 -10.36 -19.64 -0.59
C PRO A 194 -11.84 -19.28 -0.72
N VAL A 195 -12.13 -18.21 -1.44
CA VAL A 195 -13.51 -17.79 -1.70
C VAL A 195 -14.03 -18.55 -2.91
N VAL A 196 -15.11 -19.32 -2.73
CA VAL A 196 -15.82 -19.99 -3.82
C VAL A 196 -17.08 -19.19 -4.12
N ILE A 197 -17.24 -18.77 -5.37
CA ILE A 197 -18.42 -18.07 -5.87
C ILE A 197 -19.17 -19.03 -6.78
N GLU A 198 -20.44 -19.26 -6.48
CA GLU A 198 -21.30 -20.15 -7.26
C GLU A 198 -21.76 -19.51 -8.57
N GLN A 199 -22.19 -20.35 -9.52
CA GLN A 199 -22.87 -19.89 -10.73
C GLN A 199 -24.19 -19.17 -10.37
N TRP A 200 -24.63 -18.23 -11.22
CA TRP A 200 -25.84 -17.43 -11.02
C TRP A 200 -25.73 -16.47 -9.81
N ASN A 201 -24.52 -15.97 -9.57
CA ASN A 201 -24.21 -15.00 -8.51
C ASN A 201 -24.53 -13.55 -8.93
N ASP A 202 -24.40 -12.60 -8.01
CA ASP A 202 -24.66 -11.18 -8.28
C ASP A 202 -23.67 -10.50 -9.23
N ALA A 203 -22.53 -11.14 -9.55
CA ALA A 203 -21.39 -10.58 -10.29
C ALA A 203 -20.84 -9.28 -9.69
N ALA A 204 -21.06 -9.05 -8.39
CA ALA A 204 -20.62 -7.85 -7.71
C ALA A 204 -19.12 -7.90 -7.39
N TRP A 205 -18.45 -6.77 -7.56
CA TRP A 205 -17.09 -6.58 -7.08
C TRP A 205 -17.06 -6.50 -5.56
N ARG A 206 -16.18 -7.28 -4.94
CA ARG A 206 -16.00 -7.35 -3.49
C ARG A 206 -14.56 -6.96 -3.14
N GLU A 207 -14.42 -6.12 -2.13
CA GLU A 207 -13.11 -5.78 -1.55
C GLU A 207 -12.78 -6.78 -0.44
N ILE A 208 -11.57 -7.32 -0.46
CA ILE A 208 -10.95 -7.93 0.71
C ILE A 208 -9.89 -6.98 1.25
N SER A 209 -9.85 -6.82 2.57
CA SER A 209 -8.93 -5.91 3.26
C SER A 209 -8.33 -6.58 4.49
N HIS A 210 -7.04 -6.36 4.71
CA HIS A 210 -6.34 -6.82 5.90
C HIS A 210 -5.29 -5.79 6.32
N THR A 211 -5.15 -5.59 7.63
CA THR A 211 -4.13 -4.70 8.20
C THR A 211 -3.21 -5.51 9.09
N PHE A 212 -1.92 -5.59 8.72
CA PHE A 212 -0.91 -6.09 9.62
C PHE A 212 -0.55 -5.00 10.63
N GLN A 213 -0.73 -5.32 11.91
CA GLN A 213 -0.32 -4.50 13.04
C GLN A 213 0.53 -5.36 13.98
N ASN A 214 1.42 -4.73 14.75
CA ASN A 214 2.23 -5.40 15.77
C ASN A 214 3.02 -6.62 15.25
N TYR A 215 3.40 -6.63 13.97
CA TYR A 215 4.19 -7.70 13.37
C TYR A 215 5.62 -7.74 13.98
N PRO A 216 6.33 -8.87 13.88
CA PRO A 216 7.70 -8.96 14.37
C PRO A 216 8.64 -7.94 13.70
N PRO A 217 9.68 -7.45 14.38
CA PRO A 217 10.74 -6.69 13.72
C PRO A 217 11.44 -7.54 12.65
N GLY A 218 12.14 -6.90 11.73
CA GLY A 218 12.91 -7.57 10.68
C GLY A 218 12.22 -7.64 9.32
N VAL A 219 11.01 -7.09 9.16
CA VAL A 219 10.32 -7.07 7.86
C VAL A 219 11.10 -6.23 6.84
N ARG A 220 11.45 -6.82 5.70
CA ARG A 220 12.17 -6.19 4.58
C ARG A 220 11.41 -6.27 3.26
N TYR A 221 10.59 -7.31 3.11
CA TYR A 221 9.79 -7.50 1.92
C TYR A 221 8.33 -7.77 2.24
N ILE A 222 7.47 -7.44 1.27
CA ILE A 222 6.08 -7.90 1.25
C ILE A 222 5.90 -8.69 -0.03
N TRP A 223 5.49 -9.95 0.10
CA TRP A 223 5.13 -10.79 -1.03
C TRP A 223 3.62 -10.87 -1.11
N PHE A 224 3.06 -10.45 -2.25
CA PHE A 224 1.62 -10.46 -2.54
C PHE A 224 1.38 -11.41 -3.69
N GLN A 225 0.46 -12.36 -3.53
CA GLN A 225 0.00 -13.25 -4.60
C GLN A 225 -1.51 -13.38 -4.55
N HIS A 226 -2.15 -13.33 -5.72
CA HIS A 226 -3.56 -13.64 -5.86
C HIS A 226 -3.84 -14.38 -7.16
N GLY A 227 -5.04 -14.94 -7.25
CA GLY A 227 -5.47 -15.63 -8.45
C GLY A 227 -6.58 -16.62 -8.16
N GLY A 228 -6.69 -17.62 -9.02
CA GLY A 228 -7.75 -18.59 -8.97
C GLY A 228 -8.01 -19.25 -10.30
N GLN A 229 -9.22 -19.77 -10.44
CA GLN A 229 -9.69 -20.49 -11.62
C GLN A 229 -11.21 -20.54 -11.64
N ASP A 230 -11.81 -20.96 -12.75
CA ASP A 230 -13.22 -21.33 -12.78
C ASP A 230 -13.52 -22.65 -12.02
N THR A 231 -14.79 -22.95 -11.82
CA THR A 231 -15.25 -24.23 -11.27
C THR A 231 -16.02 -25.10 -12.28
N GLN A 232 -16.22 -24.61 -13.51
CA GLN A 232 -17.03 -25.28 -14.55
C GLN A 232 -16.18 -25.92 -15.65
N PHE A 233 -14.87 -25.67 -15.66
CA PHE A 233 -13.93 -26.13 -16.68
C PHE A 233 -14.29 -25.69 -18.10
N TRP A 234 -14.77 -24.45 -18.25
CA TRP A 234 -15.17 -23.91 -19.54
C TRP A 234 -14.01 -23.20 -20.22
N ALA A 235 -13.71 -23.61 -21.46
CA ALA A 235 -12.68 -22.95 -22.27
C ALA A 235 -12.93 -21.44 -22.37
N GLY A 236 -11.88 -20.63 -22.20
CA GLY A 236 -11.93 -19.18 -22.12
C GLY A 236 -11.64 -18.60 -20.74
N TRP A 237 -12.19 -17.42 -20.48
CA TRP A 237 -11.92 -16.61 -19.28
C TRP A 237 -13.15 -16.51 -18.38
N TYR A 238 -13.48 -17.63 -17.77
CA TYR A 238 -14.62 -17.78 -16.87
C TYR A 238 -14.23 -17.80 -15.39
N GLY A 239 -12.94 -17.76 -15.09
CA GLY A 239 -12.44 -17.74 -13.72
C GLY A 239 -12.60 -16.40 -13.02
N ILE A 240 -11.93 -16.26 -11.88
CA ILE A 240 -11.94 -15.03 -11.09
C ILE A 240 -11.35 -13.83 -11.84
N ARG A 241 -11.98 -12.67 -11.65
CA ARG A 241 -11.51 -11.35 -12.07
C ARG A 241 -10.91 -10.63 -10.87
N VAL A 242 -9.76 -9.98 -11.05
CA VAL A 242 -9.08 -9.23 -10.00
C VAL A 242 -8.53 -7.91 -10.53
N THR A 243 -8.59 -6.85 -9.72
CA THR A 243 -8.07 -5.52 -10.07
C THR A 243 -7.88 -4.66 -8.81
N ASN A 244 -7.37 -3.44 -8.98
CA ASN A 244 -7.28 -2.42 -7.94
C ASN A 244 -6.60 -2.90 -6.64
N SER A 245 -5.64 -3.82 -6.76
CA SER A 245 -4.86 -4.33 -5.65
C SER A 245 -4.01 -3.23 -5.05
N SER A 246 -3.92 -3.15 -3.72
CA SER A 246 -3.08 -2.17 -3.07
C SER A 246 -2.40 -2.66 -1.80
N ILE A 247 -1.18 -2.16 -1.60
CA ILE A 247 -0.48 -2.24 -0.32
C ILE A 247 -0.05 -0.82 0.03
N THR A 248 -0.44 -0.33 1.20
CA THR A 248 -0.01 0.98 1.72
C THR A 248 0.57 0.81 3.12
N ILE A 249 1.53 1.68 3.46
CA ILE A 249 2.18 1.66 4.77
C ILE A 249 2.11 3.06 5.36
N GLY A 250 1.68 3.17 6.61
CA GLY A 250 1.53 4.44 7.30
C GLY A 250 0.27 4.49 8.17
N PRO A 251 -0.08 5.66 8.71
CA PRO A 251 -1.22 5.78 9.60
C PRO A 251 -2.53 5.41 8.89
N LEU A 252 -3.39 4.60 9.52
CA LEU A 252 -4.72 4.24 8.99
C LEU A 252 -5.58 5.47 8.70
N THR A 253 -5.58 6.44 9.60
CA THR A 253 -6.29 7.72 9.43
C THR A 253 -5.44 8.72 8.67
N MET A 254 -5.90 9.09 7.47
CA MET A 254 -5.72 10.42 6.88
C MET A 254 -6.98 10.78 6.11
#